data_AF-A0A091G1L9-F1
#
_entry.id   AF-A0A091G1L9-F1
#
_cell.length_a   1.000
_cell.length_b   1.000
_cell.length_c   1.000
_cell.angle_alpha   90.00
_cell.angle_beta   90.00
_cell.angle_gamma   90.00
#
_symmetry.space_group_name_H-M   'P 1'
#
loop_
_entity.id
_entity.type
_entity.pdbx_description
1 polymer ?
#
loop_
_entity_poly.entity_id
_entity_poly.type
_entity_poly.pdbx_seq_one_letter_code
_entity_poly.pdbx_strand_id
1 'polypeptide(L)'
;MARPRGRIDVVCQNPACQYYRREEGKDIVKRGKDAKTSRQRYYCKHCKKFFMETKGTLLFRKHLSEAEILTICKHFVEKNGIRSIERLTGHHRDTIGNLLTAVAEHATQMNDILIRELELTPVECDEFWTFVKKKKNMLSTTAQNQISQVMHGSTRA
;
A
#
# COMPACT_ATOMS: atom_id res chain seq x y z
N MET A 1 9.36 -35.13 9.82
CA MET A 1 8.85 -34.03 10.64
C MET A 1 8.36 -32.91 9.72
N ALA A 2 7.14 -32.39 9.92
CA ALA A 2 6.65 -31.27 9.12
C ALA A 2 7.44 -29.99 9.46
N ARG A 3 8.01 -29.33 8.45
CA ARG A 3 8.77 -28.09 8.64
C ARG A 3 7.85 -27.03 9.26
N PRO A 4 8.25 -26.33 10.35
CA PRO A 4 7.43 -25.29 10.94
C PRO A 4 7.16 -24.22 9.88
N ARG A 5 5.93 -23.67 9.90
CA ARG A 5 5.57 -22.61 8.95
C ARG A 5 6.44 -21.38 9.25
N GLY A 6 7.01 -20.79 8.20
CA GLY A 6 7.67 -19.48 8.34
C GLY A 6 6.68 -18.41 8.78
N ARG A 7 7.19 -17.31 9.33
CA ARG A 7 6.40 -16.15 9.74
C ARG A 7 5.61 -15.60 8.53
N ILE A 8 4.32 -15.33 8.73
CA ILE A 8 3.42 -14.73 7.74
C ILE A 8 2.75 -13.54 8.40
N ASP A 9 3.18 -12.33 8.01
CA ASP A 9 2.63 -11.09 8.56
C ASP A 9 1.30 -10.69 7.90
N VAL A 10 0.92 -11.34 6.81
CA VAL A 10 -0.32 -11.07 6.08
C VAL A 10 -1.57 -11.44 6.90
N VAL A 11 -2.62 -10.62 6.81
CA VAL A 11 -3.94 -10.82 7.45
C VAL A 11 -5.03 -11.17 6.43
N CYS A 12 -6.19 -11.64 6.89
CA CYS A 12 -7.30 -11.98 5.99
C CYS A 12 -7.91 -10.72 5.37
N GLN A 13 -8.05 -10.72 4.03
CA GLN A 13 -8.60 -9.59 3.25
C GLN A 13 -10.06 -9.82 2.80
N ASN A 14 -10.80 -10.72 3.47
CA ASN A 14 -12.22 -10.98 3.19
C ASN A 14 -13.10 -10.34 4.28
N PRO A 15 -13.88 -9.28 3.99
CA PRO A 15 -14.73 -8.61 4.98
C PRO A 15 -15.74 -9.52 5.67
N ALA A 16 -16.20 -10.57 4.99
CA ALA A 16 -17.11 -11.56 5.55
C ALA A 16 -16.43 -12.60 6.48
N CYS A 17 -15.12 -12.48 6.72
CA CYS A 17 -14.39 -13.37 7.61
C CYS A 17 -14.40 -12.81 9.03
N GLN A 18 -14.62 -13.67 10.03
CA GLN A 18 -14.49 -13.30 11.45
C GLN A 18 -13.08 -12.76 11.80
N TYR A 19 -12.06 -13.22 11.06
CA TYR A 19 -10.66 -12.81 11.21
C TYR A 19 -10.24 -11.76 10.16
N TYR A 20 -11.18 -10.98 9.62
CA TYR A 20 -10.87 -9.90 8.69
C TYR A 20 -9.96 -8.86 9.34
N ARG A 21 -8.81 -8.57 8.71
CA ARG A 21 -7.78 -7.63 9.19
C ARG A 21 -7.27 -7.87 10.63
N ARG A 22 -7.44 -9.09 11.17
CA ARG A 22 -6.92 -9.46 12.50
C ARG A 22 -5.60 -10.20 12.43
N GLU A 23 -4.67 -9.82 13.30
CA GLU A 23 -3.39 -10.51 13.46
C GLU A 23 -3.52 -11.75 14.36
N GLU A 24 -4.22 -11.60 15.48
CA GLU A 24 -4.39 -12.66 16.46
C GLU A 24 -5.32 -13.76 15.93
N GLY A 25 -4.92 -15.02 16.12
CA GLY A 25 -5.69 -16.19 15.69
C GLY A 25 -5.77 -16.38 14.18
N LYS A 26 -4.97 -15.66 13.37
CA LYS A 26 -4.93 -15.83 11.91
C LYS A 26 -4.38 -17.21 11.54
N ASP A 27 -5.13 -17.99 10.74
CA ASP A 27 -4.63 -19.22 10.11
C ASP A 27 -4.60 -19.04 8.58
N ILE A 28 -3.46 -18.54 8.10
CA ILE A 28 -3.21 -18.24 6.69
C ILE A 28 -2.03 -19.07 6.21
N VAL A 29 -2.16 -19.65 5.02
CA VAL A 29 -1.12 -20.47 4.39
C VAL A 29 -0.76 -19.96 3.00
N LYS A 30 0.52 -20.04 2.66
CA LYS A 30 1.02 -19.80 1.30
C LYS A 30 0.60 -20.97 0.40
N ARG A 31 -0.03 -20.68 -0.74
CA ARG A 31 -0.51 -21.67 -1.72
C ARG A 31 0.01 -21.34 -3.11
N GLY A 32 1.33 -21.44 -3.27
CA GLY A 32 2.01 -21.18 -4.54
C GLY A 32 2.02 -19.70 -4.95
N LYS A 33 2.55 -19.44 -6.13
CA LYS A 33 2.60 -18.11 -6.74
C LYS A 33 1.74 -18.10 -7.99
N ASP A 34 1.23 -16.94 -8.36
CA ASP A 34 0.56 -16.78 -9.64
C ASP A 34 1.57 -16.92 -10.79
N ALA A 35 1.20 -17.65 -11.84
CA ALA A 35 2.12 -17.97 -12.93
C ALA A 35 2.48 -16.73 -13.77
N LYS A 36 1.57 -15.76 -13.89
CA LYS A 36 1.78 -14.56 -14.71
C LYS A 36 2.52 -13.46 -13.96
N THR A 37 2.15 -13.24 -12.71
CA THR A 37 2.68 -12.11 -11.92
C THR A 37 3.75 -12.51 -10.91
N SER A 38 3.99 -13.82 -10.70
CA SER A 38 4.88 -14.36 -9.67
C SER A 38 4.56 -13.91 -8.23
N ARG A 39 3.38 -13.30 -8.03
CA ARG A 39 2.91 -12.80 -6.73
C ARG A 39 2.41 -13.94 -5.85
N GLN A 40 2.64 -13.83 -4.55
CA GLN A 40 2.28 -14.88 -3.62
C GLN A 40 0.74 -15.00 -3.49
N ARG A 41 0.24 -16.24 -3.55
CA ARG A 41 -1.16 -16.57 -3.24
C ARG A 41 -1.26 -17.02 -1.79
N TYR A 42 -2.24 -16.47 -1.08
CA TYR A 42 -2.56 -16.82 0.29
C TYR A 42 -3.93 -17.48 0.35
N TYR A 43 -4.09 -18.40 1.30
CA TYR A 43 -5.34 -19.07 1.59
C TYR A 43 -5.64 -18.94 3.08
N CYS A 44 -6.79 -18.36 3.40
CA CYS A 44 -7.29 -18.29 4.76
C CYS A 44 -8.07 -19.56 5.06
N LYS A 45 -7.71 -20.28 6.13
CA LYS A 45 -8.40 -21.52 6.51
C LYS A 45 -9.73 -21.28 7.23
N HIS A 46 -9.92 -20.11 7.82
CA HIS A 46 -11.17 -19.73 8.48
C HIS A 46 -12.30 -19.52 7.47
N CYS A 47 -12.11 -18.59 6.52
CA CYS A 47 -13.13 -18.32 5.50
C CYS A 47 -12.99 -19.14 4.21
N LYS A 48 -11.96 -19.99 4.11
CA LYS A 48 -11.67 -20.86 2.95
C LYS A 48 -11.52 -20.12 1.61
N LYS A 49 -11.21 -18.82 1.63
CA LYS A 49 -10.99 -18.01 0.42
C LYS A 49 -9.52 -17.79 0.14
N PHE A 50 -9.20 -17.70 -1.16
CA PHE A 50 -7.91 -17.27 -1.64
C PHE A 50 -7.85 -15.75 -1.78
N PHE A 51 -6.67 -15.18 -1.57
CA PHE A 51 -6.37 -13.81 -1.91
C PHE A 51 -4.92 -13.65 -2.33
N MET A 52 -4.66 -12.62 -3.13
CA MET A 52 -3.33 -12.27 -3.61
C MET A 52 -2.61 -11.42 -2.57
N GLU A 53 -1.28 -11.48 -2.56
CA GLU A 53 -0.41 -10.59 -1.79
C GLU A 53 -0.73 -9.11 -1.98
N THR A 54 -1.08 -8.70 -3.21
CA THR A 54 -1.40 -7.31 -3.51
C THR A 54 -2.82 -6.91 -3.11
N LYS A 55 -3.66 -7.83 -2.62
CA LYS A 55 -5.04 -7.48 -2.28
C LYS A 55 -5.08 -6.50 -1.11
N GLY A 56 -5.72 -5.35 -1.32
CA GLY A 56 -5.73 -4.25 -0.36
C GLY A 56 -4.57 -3.27 -0.54
N THR A 57 -3.82 -3.37 -1.64
CA THR A 57 -2.81 -2.37 -2.05
C THR A 57 -3.17 -1.75 -3.40
N LEU A 58 -2.53 -0.64 -3.74
CA LEU A 58 -2.68 0.04 -5.03
C LEU A 58 -2.26 -0.82 -6.22
N LEU A 59 -1.50 -1.90 -5.99
CA LEU A 59 -1.05 -2.82 -7.04
C LEU A 59 -2.12 -3.86 -7.40
N PHE A 60 -3.23 -3.94 -6.65
CA PHE A 60 -4.26 -4.95 -6.91
C PHE A 60 -4.99 -4.69 -8.22
N ARG A 61 -5.01 -5.70 -9.10
CA ARG A 61 -5.69 -5.65 -10.41
C ARG A 61 -5.25 -4.47 -11.29
N LYS A 62 -4.04 -3.97 -11.10
CA LYS A 62 -3.42 -3.00 -12.01
C LYS A 62 -2.52 -3.73 -13.00
N HIS A 63 -2.58 -3.29 -14.25
CA HIS A 63 -1.68 -3.73 -15.32
C HIS A 63 -0.36 -2.96 -15.32
N LEU A 64 -0.34 -1.79 -14.68
CA LEU A 64 0.87 -1.01 -14.45
C LEU A 64 1.81 -1.78 -13.52
N SER A 65 3.10 -1.74 -13.84
CA SER A 65 4.16 -2.15 -12.94
C SER A 65 4.20 -1.25 -11.71
N GLU A 66 4.84 -1.75 -10.64
CA GLU A 66 5.03 -0.97 -9.43
C GLU A 66 5.85 0.30 -9.70
N ALA A 67 6.86 0.21 -10.58
CA ALA A 67 7.68 1.35 -10.96
C ALA A 67 6.86 2.45 -11.65
N GLU A 68 6.00 2.09 -12.61
CA GLU A 68 5.13 3.05 -13.31
C GLU A 68 4.15 3.74 -12.36
N ILE A 69 3.53 2.98 -11.44
CA ILE A 69 2.63 3.53 -10.42
C ILE A 69 3.37 4.54 -9.55
N LEU A 70 4.58 4.20 -9.09
CA LEU A 70 5.39 5.10 -8.28
C LEU A 70 5.77 6.37 -9.05
N THR A 71 6.13 6.28 -10.33
CA THR A 71 6.45 7.44 -11.16
C THR A 71 5.26 8.38 -11.33
N ILE A 72 4.07 7.84 -11.62
CA ILE A 72 2.84 8.65 -11.71
C ILE A 72 2.58 9.37 -10.38
N CYS A 73 2.63 8.65 -9.26
CA CYS A 73 2.42 9.22 -7.94
C CYS A 73 3.44 10.30 -7.59
N LYS A 74 4.72 10.12 -7.94
CA LYS A 74 5.76 11.13 -7.73
C LYS A 74 5.48 12.42 -8.48
N HIS A 75 5.17 12.34 -9.77
CA HIS A 75 4.82 13.53 -10.54
C HIS A 75 3.59 14.26 -9.99
N PHE A 76 2.60 13.50 -9.49
CA PHE A 76 1.43 14.09 -8.85
C PHE A 76 1.79 14.84 -7.56
N VAL A 77 2.66 14.28 -6.71
CA VAL A 77 3.17 14.94 -5.49
C VAL A 77 3.97 16.22 -5.82
N GLU A 78 4.65 16.24 -6.97
CA GLU A 78 5.32 17.44 -7.52
C GLU A 78 4.36 18.49 -8.11
N LYS A 79 3.05 18.32 -7.91
CA LYS A 79 1.99 19.22 -8.39
C LYS A 79 1.85 19.26 -9.92
N ASN A 80 2.31 18.23 -10.64
CA ASN A 80 2.01 18.11 -12.06
C ASN A 80 0.52 17.80 -12.27
N GLY A 81 -0.11 18.51 -13.22
CA GLY A 81 -1.47 18.19 -13.65
C GLY A 81 -1.54 16.88 -14.43
N ILE A 82 -2.71 16.22 -14.48
CA ILE A 82 -2.90 14.91 -15.13
C ILE A 82 -2.40 14.89 -16.58
N ARG A 83 -2.65 15.96 -17.35
CA ARG A 83 -2.17 16.09 -18.75
C ARG A 83 -0.64 16.19 -18.85
N SER A 84 0.02 16.79 -17.85
CA SER A 84 1.48 16.82 -17.78
C SER A 84 2.02 15.41 -17.54
N ILE A 85 1.43 14.70 -16.57
CA ILE A 85 1.80 13.32 -16.24
C ILE A 85 1.61 12.39 -17.45
N GLU A 86 0.53 12.56 -18.21
CA GLU A 86 0.29 11.81 -19.45
C GLU A 86 1.42 12.00 -20.47
N ARG A 87 1.89 13.25 -20.67
CA ARG A 87 3.02 13.54 -21.57
C ARG A 87 4.34 12.98 -21.04
N LEU A 88 4.57 13.03 -19.73
CA LEU A 88 5.82 12.57 -19.10
C LEU A 88 5.92 11.04 -19.04
N THR A 89 4.81 10.36 -18.79
CA THR A 89 4.78 8.91 -18.56
C THR A 89 4.28 8.11 -19.76
N GLY A 90 3.63 8.76 -20.73
CA GLY A 90 3.00 8.10 -21.88
C GLY A 90 1.73 7.32 -21.55
N HIS A 91 1.25 7.35 -20.30
CA HIS A 91 0.01 6.70 -19.91
C HIS A 91 -1.20 7.60 -20.18
N HIS A 92 -2.29 7.02 -20.69
CA HIS A 92 -3.53 7.76 -20.94
C HIS A 92 -4.06 8.41 -19.66
N ARG A 93 -4.53 9.66 -19.77
CA ARG A 93 -5.11 10.45 -18.66
C ARG A 93 -6.16 9.71 -17.82
N ASP A 94 -6.99 8.85 -18.42
CA ASP A 94 -8.00 8.09 -17.66
C ASP A 94 -7.36 7.02 -16.78
N THR A 95 -6.29 6.39 -17.25
CA THR A 95 -5.51 5.43 -16.45
C THR A 95 -4.87 6.13 -15.27
N ILE A 96 -4.29 7.32 -15.50
CA ILE A 96 -3.72 8.17 -14.45
C ILE A 96 -4.80 8.60 -13.47
N GLY A 97 -5.94 9.11 -13.96
CA GLY A 97 -7.06 9.54 -13.13
C GLY A 97 -7.58 8.41 -12.24
N ASN A 98 -7.84 7.23 -12.81
CA ASN A 98 -8.28 6.05 -12.07
C ASN A 98 -7.25 5.57 -11.02
N LEU A 99 -5.96 5.73 -11.30
CA LEU A 99 -4.91 5.44 -10.32
C LEU A 99 -4.95 6.46 -9.17
N LEU A 100 -5.01 7.75 -9.48
CA LEU A 100 -5.05 8.81 -8.48
C LEU A 100 -6.31 8.77 -7.61
N THR A 101 -7.47 8.43 -8.18
CA THR A 101 -8.69 8.20 -7.40
C THR A 101 -8.50 7.07 -6.39
N ALA A 102 -7.92 5.94 -6.83
CA ALA A 102 -7.62 4.83 -5.91
C ALA A 102 -6.63 5.26 -4.81
N VAL A 103 -5.61 6.06 -5.14
CA VAL A 103 -4.68 6.63 -4.16
C VAL A 103 -5.42 7.48 -3.13
N ALA A 104 -6.34 8.35 -3.58
CA ALA A 104 -7.13 9.21 -2.70
C ALA A 104 -8.05 8.40 -1.78
N GLU A 105 -8.71 7.34 -2.28
CA GLU A 105 -9.52 6.43 -1.47
C GLU A 105 -8.69 5.73 -0.40
N HIS A 106 -7.49 5.26 -0.75
CA HIS A 106 -6.57 4.64 0.21
C HIS A 106 -6.11 5.63 1.28
N ALA A 107 -5.78 6.88 0.90
CA ALA A 107 -5.41 7.92 1.86
C ALA A 107 -6.58 8.27 2.80
N THR A 108 -7.80 8.31 2.28
CA THR A 108 -9.01 8.55 3.08
C THR A 108 -9.23 7.42 4.09
N GLN A 109 -9.09 6.16 3.67
CA GLN A 109 -9.19 5.01 4.58
C GLN A 109 -8.12 5.05 5.68
N MET A 110 -6.89 5.45 5.37
CA MET A 110 -5.86 5.63 6.39
C MET A 110 -6.23 6.73 7.37
N ASN A 111 -6.72 7.87 6.89
CA ASN A 111 -7.14 8.97 7.74
C ASN A 111 -8.32 8.59 8.65
N ASP A 112 -9.29 7.84 8.13
CA ASP A 112 -10.40 7.29 8.91
C ASP A 112 -9.90 6.37 10.04
N ILE A 113 -8.88 5.53 9.78
CA ILE A 113 -8.28 4.68 10.82
C ILE A 113 -7.61 5.55 11.90
N LEU A 114 -6.82 6.56 11.49
CA LEU A 114 -6.15 7.46 12.44
C LEU A 114 -7.15 8.23 13.32
N ILE A 115 -8.24 8.72 12.73
CA ILE A 115 -9.23 9.53 13.46
C ILE A 115 -10.16 8.65 14.31
N ARG A 116 -10.63 7.52 13.78
CA ARG A 116 -11.67 6.71 14.44
C ARG A 116 -11.14 5.60 15.31
N GLU A 117 -10.08 4.92 14.90
CA GLU A 117 -9.53 3.79 15.65
C GLU A 117 -8.49 4.24 16.68
N LEU A 118 -7.75 5.32 16.40
CA LEU A 118 -6.78 5.91 17.33
C LEU A 118 -7.29 7.18 18.02
N GLU A 119 -8.53 7.60 17.72
CA GLU A 119 -9.20 8.75 18.34
C GLU A 119 -8.41 10.07 18.23
N LEU A 120 -7.58 10.22 17.19
CA LEU A 120 -6.77 11.42 16.99
C LEU A 120 -7.62 12.58 16.48
N THR A 121 -7.35 13.76 17.02
CA THR A 121 -7.89 15.01 16.47
C THR A 121 -7.23 15.35 15.12
N PRO A 122 -7.88 16.17 14.26
CA PRO A 122 -7.29 16.58 12.99
C PRO A 122 -5.92 17.26 13.13
N VAL A 123 -5.70 18.00 14.23
CA VAL A 123 -4.43 18.67 14.52
C VAL A 123 -3.35 17.65 14.88
N GLU A 124 -3.67 16.66 15.73
CA GLU A 124 -2.73 15.59 16.09
C GLU A 124 -2.36 14.73 14.87
N CYS A 125 -3.30 14.49 13.95
CA CYS A 125 -3.01 13.83 12.69
C CYS A 125 -1.99 14.61 11.83
N ASP A 126 -2.11 15.94 11.75
CA ASP A 126 -1.13 16.78 11.02
C ASP A 126 0.24 16.81 11.72
N GLU A 127 0.23 16.93 13.06
CA GLU A 127 1.45 16.90 13.87
C GLU A 127 2.16 15.55 13.77
N PHE A 128 1.42 14.43 13.69
CA PHE A 128 1.96 13.10 13.51
C PHE A 128 2.87 13.03 12.27
N TRP A 129 2.39 13.52 11.12
CA TRP A 129 3.18 13.53 9.88
C TRP A 129 4.38 14.48 9.96
N THR A 130 4.24 15.60 10.66
CA THR A 130 5.35 16.54 10.91
C THR A 130 6.42 15.91 11.81
N PHE A 131 6.00 15.19 12.85
CA PHE A 131 6.89 14.50 13.79
C PHE A 131 7.70 13.39 13.09
N VAL A 132 7.02 12.53 12.32
CA VAL A 132 7.67 11.46 11.53
C VAL A 132 8.77 12.03 10.62
N LYS A 133 8.50 13.16 9.96
CA LYS A 133 9.49 13.85 9.11
C LYS A 133 10.67 14.40 9.92
N LYS A 134 10.42 15.05 11.05
CA LYS A 134 11.46 15.65 11.92
C LYS A 134 12.37 14.59 12.57
N LYS A 135 11.81 13.44 12.96
CA LYS A 135 12.54 12.39 13.68
C LYS A 135 13.12 11.29 12.78
N LYS A 136 13.17 11.49 11.46
CA LYS A 136 13.64 10.47 10.49
C LYS A 136 14.99 9.84 10.87
N ASN A 137 15.93 10.63 11.41
CA ASN A 137 17.29 10.16 11.73
C ASN A 137 17.33 9.12 12.86
N MET A 138 16.24 8.97 13.63
CA MET A 138 16.11 7.97 14.69
C MET A 138 15.55 6.64 14.19
N LEU A 139 15.09 6.58 12.94
CA LEU A 139 14.52 5.38 12.35
C LEU A 139 15.60 4.46 11.78
N SER A 140 15.27 3.20 11.52
CA SER A 140 16.19 2.27 10.83
C SER A 140 16.54 2.78 9.44
N THR A 141 17.71 2.42 8.92
CA THR A 141 18.17 2.82 7.58
C THR A 141 17.14 2.48 6.49
N THR A 142 16.47 1.34 6.61
CA THR A 142 15.41 0.93 5.68
C THR A 142 14.21 1.87 5.72
N ALA A 143 13.74 2.25 6.92
CA ALA A 143 12.64 3.18 7.08
C ALA A 143 13.02 4.60 6.60
N GLN A 144 14.26 5.04 6.86
CA GLN A 144 14.77 6.31 6.35
C GLN A 144 14.78 6.36 4.81
N ASN A 145 15.22 5.28 4.17
CA ASN A 145 15.22 5.17 2.71
C ASN A 145 13.80 5.22 2.14
N GLN A 146 12.84 4.50 2.75
CA GLN A 146 11.44 4.52 2.33
C GLN A 146 10.82 5.90 2.45
N ILE A 147 11.00 6.58 3.60
CA ILE A 147 10.52 7.95 3.80
C ILE A 147 11.15 8.89 2.77
N SER A 148 12.45 8.77 2.53
CA SER A 148 13.14 9.62 1.57
C SER A 148 12.62 9.45 0.14
N GLN A 149 12.15 8.26 -0.25
CA GLN A 149 11.59 8.01 -1.59
C GLN A 149 10.22 8.65 -1.83
N VAL A 150 9.46 8.96 -0.77
CA VAL A 150 8.11 9.54 -0.85
C VAL A 150 8.08 11.05 -0.56
N MET A 151 9.21 11.65 -0.20
CA MET A 151 9.33 13.09 0.00
C MET A 151 9.47 13.83 -1.34
N HIS A 152 9.00 15.08 -1.39
CA HIS A 152 9.16 15.95 -2.55
C HIS A 152 10.65 16.11 -2.93
N GLY A 153 10.94 16.18 -4.23
CA GLY A 153 12.32 16.31 -4.73
C GLY A 153 13.15 15.02 -4.75
N SER A 154 12.54 13.87 -4.43
CA SER A 154 13.17 12.53 -4.49
C SER A 154 13.01 11.84 -5.86
N THR A 155 12.63 12.62 -6.86
CA THR A 155 12.42 12.15 -8.22
C THR A 155 13.80 12.00 -8.84
N ARG A 156 14.29 10.76 -8.89
CA ARG A 156 15.46 10.44 -9.71
C ARG A 156 15.02 10.63 -11.15
N ALA A 157 15.68 11.57 -11.84
CA ALA A 157 15.57 11.71 -13.29
C ALA A 157 15.95 10.40 -14.00
#